data_AF-A0A1E1XMQ3-F1
#
_entry.id   AF-A0A1E1XMQ3-F1
#
_cell.length_a   1.000
_cell.length_b   1.000
_cell.length_c   1.000
_cell.angle_alpha   90.00
_cell.angle_beta   90.00
_cell.angle_gamma   90.00
#
_symmetry.space_group_name_H-M   'P 1'
#
loop_
_entity.id
_entity.type
_entity.pdbx_description
1 polymer ?
#
loop_
_entity_poly.entity_id
_entity_poly.type
_entity_poly.pdbx_seq_one_letter_code
_entity_poly.pdbx_strand_id
1 'polypeptide(L)'
;NKENYKIADADALFDAVQLYIDSTPPCDQNRLSPRHAVLPRAALSTVQDFVETTIVLRKERNELGISITGGSDTYLEAICVSEVHRDGVAYQDGRLKKGDVILAVNELSLRDVCSTDAVRALREAPSPVRLMVLRENPQTLFTTTEKPSKFIT
;
A
#
# COMPACT_ATOMS: atom_id res chain seq x y z
N ASN A 1 23.12 -20.80 38.97
CA ASN A 1 23.73 -19.70 38.19
C ASN A 1 23.00 -19.50 36.88
N LYS A 2 22.14 -18.48 36.83
CA LYS A 2 21.53 -17.99 35.58
C LYS A 2 22.26 -16.70 35.24
N GLU A 3 23.35 -16.81 34.48
CA GLU A 3 24.12 -15.64 34.04
C GLU A 3 23.52 -15.08 32.75
N ASN A 4 22.91 -13.90 32.89
CA ASN A 4 22.99 -12.74 31.98
C ASN A 4 22.96 -12.99 30.46
N TYR A 5 21.76 -13.10 29.90
CA TYR A 5 21.51 -12.64 28.54
C TYR A 5 21.34 -11.12 28.58
N LYS A 6 22.44 -10.39 28.28
CA LYS A 6 22.39 -8.95 28.07
C LYS A 6 21.44 -8.66 26.91
N ILE A 7 20.39 -7.90 27.18
CA ILE A 7 19.51 -7.32 26.17
C ILE A 7 20.40 -6.40 25.33
N ALA A 8 20.61 -6.74 24.06
CA ALA A 8 21.33 -5.89 23.12
C ALA A 8 20.55 -4.58 22.98
N ASP A 9 21.25 -3.45 23.13
CA ASP A 9 20.69 -2.10 23.00
C ASP A 9 19.91 -1.95 21.69
N ALA A 10 18.72 -1.36 21.77
CA ALA A 10 17.82 -1.16 20.62
C ALA A 10 18.47 -0.36 19.47
N ASP A 11 19.48 0.46 19.79
CA ASP A 11 20.25 1.24 18.81
C ASP A 11 21.11 0.33 17.91
N ALA A 12 21.64 -0.78 18.43
CA ALA A 12 22.44 -1.71 17.64
C ALA A 12 21.59 -2.52 16.64
N LEU A 13 20.32 -2.77 16.97
CA LEU A 13 19.36 -3.36 16.03
C LEU A 13 18.97 -2.36 14.94
N PHE A 14 18.87 -1.07 15.27
CA PHE A 14 18.54 -0.03 14.29
C PHE A 14 19.68 0.17 13.28
N ASP A 15 20.94 0.22 13.75
CA ASP A 15 22.12 0.32 12.88
C ASP A 15 22.31 -0.94 12.03
N ALA A 16 22.06 -2.14 12.57
CA ALA A 16 22.15 -3.38 11.81
C ALA A 16 21.08 -3.48 10.71
N VAL A 17 19.87 -2.98 10.96
CA VAL A 17 18.81 -2.89 9.96
C VAL A 17 19.16 -1.84 8.90
N GLN A 18 19.74 -0.70 9.30
CA GLN A 18 20.17 0.34 8.37
C GLN A 18 21.30 -0.15 7.44
N LEU A 19 22.29 -0.87 7.99
CA LEU A 19 23.38 -1.49 7.21
C LEU A 19 22.88 -2.60 6.27
N TYR A 20 21.81 -3.31 6.62
CA TYR A 20 21.18 -4.29 5.73
C TYR A 20 20.40 -3.62 4.58
N ILE A 21 19.79 -2.46 4.82
CA ILE A 21 19.06 -1.71 3.80
C ILE A 21 20.02 -1.03 2.81
N ASP A 22 21.09 -0.39 3.30
CA ASP A 22 22.09 0.29 2.46
C ASP A 22 22.96 -0.67 1.62
N SER A 23 22.95 -1.98 1.95
CA SER A 23 23.66 -3.01 1.19
C SER A 23 22.79 -3.71 0.13
N THR A 24 21.50 -3.36 0.02
CA THR A 24 20.66 -3.85 -1.08
C THR A 24 20.93 -3.06 -2.36
N PRO A 25 21.19 -3.73 -3.50
CA PRO A 25 21.39 -3.03 -4.76
C PRO A 25 20.13 -2.23 -5.13
N PRO A 26 20.27 -1.01 -5.69
CA PRO A 26 19.12 -0.26 -6.17
C PRO A 26 18.35 -1.11 -7.18
N CYS A 27 17.05 -1.26 -6.94
CA CYS A 27 16.15 -2.01 -7.80
C CYS A 27 16.32 -1.52 -9.25
N ASP A 28 16.76 -2.41 -10.14
CA ASP A 28 17.21 -2.08 -11.49
C ASP A 28 16.05 -1.45 -12.28
N GLN A 29 16.05 -0.11 -12.40
CA GLN A 29 15.00 0.68 -13.06
C GLN A 29 14.93 0.44 -14.58
N ASN A 30 15.68 -0.53 -15.10
CA ASN A 30 15.83 -0.80 -16.52
C ASN A 30 15.24 -2.15 -16.96
N ARG A 31 14.21 -2.63 -16.25
CA ARG A 31 13.33 -3.66 -16.80
C ARG A 31 12.40 -3.00 -17.80
N LEU A 32 12.76 -3.06 -19.08
CA LEU A 32 11.92 -2.67 -20.22
C LEU A 32 10.55 -3.37 -20.13
N SER A 33 9.58 -2.74 -19.49
CA SER A 33 8.17 -3.13 -19.59
C SER A 33 7.74 -2.90 -21.04
N PRO A 34 7.07 -3.86 -21.71
CA PRO A 34 6.55 -3.64 -23.05
C PRO A 34 5.47 -2.55 -23.00
N ARG A 35 5.85 -1.32 -23.35
CA ARG A 35 4.90 -0.28 -23.74
C ARG A 35 4.16 -0.80 -24.97
N HIS A 36 2.85 -1.01 -24.87
CA HIS A 36 1.79 -0.67 -25.85
C HIS A 36 0.59 -1.62 -25.75
N ALA A 37 -0.41 -1.19 -24.97
CA ALA A 37 -1.80 -1.33 -25.36
C ALA A 37 -2.50 0.00 -25.06
N VAL A 38 -2.32 0.98 -25.95
CA VAL A 38 -3.14 2.20 -25.95
C VAL A 38 -4.53 1.77 -26.42
N LEU A 39 -5.43 1.50 -25.47
CA LEU A 39 -6.85 1.34 -25.78
C LEU A 39 -7.45 2.70 -26.17
N PRO A 40 -8.32 2.77 -27.21
CA PRO A 40 -8.94 4.03 -27.62
C PRO A 40 -9.85 4.57 -26.51
N ARG A 41 -9.63 5.84 -26.15
CA ARG A 41 -10.20 6.58 -25.02
C ARG A 41 -11.72 6.86 -25.10
N ALA A 42 -12.47 6.14 -25.93
CA ALA A 42 -13.86 6.48 -26.27
C ALA A 42 -14.92 5.42 -25.92
N ALA A 43 -14.61 4.43 -25.07
CA ALA A 43 -15.55 3.33 -24.76
C ALA A 43 -15.66 2.90 -23.28
N LEU A 44 -15.27 3.73 -22.30
CA LEU A 44 -15.31 3.36 -20.87
C LEU A 44 -16.10 4.35 -20.00
N SER A 45 -17.33 4.67 -20.38
CA SER A 45 -18.23 5.48 -19.54
C SER A 45 -19.14 4.64 -18.62
N THR A 46 -18.82 3.38 -18.29
CA THR A 46 -19.83 2.49 -17.67
C THR A 46 -19.44 1.76 -16.38
N VAL A 47 -18.19 1.63 -15.97
CA VAL A 47 -17.93 1.16 -14.60
C VAL A 47 -16.64 1.75 -14.07
N GLN A 48 -16.74 2.64 -13.08
CA GLN A 48 -15.56 3.02 -12.30
C GLN A 48 -15.50 2.03 -11.13
N ASP A 49 -14.96 0.85 -11.41
CA ASP A 49 -14.84 -0.26 -10.44
C ASP A 49 -13.95 0.11 -9.25
N PHE A 50 -13.09 1.13 -9.41
CA PHE A 50 -12.17 1.58 -8.37
C PHE A 50 -12.21 3.10 -8.19
N VAL A 51 -12.13 3.54 -6.93
CA VAL A 51 -12.16 4.95 -6.53
C VAL A 51 -10.85 5.31 -5.83
N GLU A 52 -10.22 6.39 -6.29
CA GLU A 52 -9.06 6.98 -5.63
C GLU A 52 -9.51 7.87 -4.47
N THR A 53 -8.98 7.61 -3.28
CA THR A 53 -9.29 8.35 -2.05
C THR A 53 -8.02 8.92 -1.46
N THR A 54 -8.03 10.20 -1.09
CA THR A 54 -6.92 10.82 -0.35
C THR A 54 -7.21 10.76 1.15
N ILE A 55 -6.28 10.19 1.92
CA ILE A 55 -6.33 10.10 3.38
C ILE A 55 -5.12 10.86 3.95
N VAL A 56 -5.34 11.73 4.92
CA VAL A 56 -4.26 12.46 5.59
C VAL A 56 -4.19 11.99 7.04
N LEU A 57 -3.06 11.40 7.43
CA LEU A 57 -2.81 10.86 8.77
C LEU A 57 -1.63 11.59 9.42
N ARG A 58 -1.71 11.85 10.73
CA ARG A 58 -0.59 12.38 11.50
C ARG A 58 0.16 11.22 12.14
N LYS A 59 1.43 11.02 11.82
CA LYS A 59 2.24 9.98 12.45
C LYS A 59 2.29 10.16 13.96
N GLU A 60 2.16 9.07 14.70
CA GLU A 60 2.40 8.99 16.14
C GLU A 60 3.60 8.07 16.36
N ARG A 61 4.60 8.51 17.15
CA ARG A 61 5.87 7.76 17.34
C ARG A 61 6.59 7.38 16.04
N ASN A 62 6.42 8.21 14.99
CA ASN A 62 6.93 7.97 13.63
C ASN A 62 6.33 6.75 12.90
N GLU A 63 5.17 6.26 13.35
CA GLU A 63 4.47 5.12 12.74
C GLU A 63 3.05 5.50 12.31
N LEU A 64 2.56 4.83 11.26
CA LEU A 64 1.18 4.94 10.79
C LEU A 64 0.28 3.85 11.38
N GLY A 65 0.87 2.75 11.89
CA GLY A 65 0.14 1.61 12.42
C GLY A 65 -0.46 0.71 11.33
N ILE A 66 0.24 0.55 10.20
CA ILE A 66 -0.18 -0.35 9.11
C ILE A 66 0.95 -1.30 8.72
N SER A 67 0.56 -2.45 8.19
CA SER A 67 1.45 -3.37 7.49
C SER A 67 1.17 -3.28 6.00
N ILE A 68 2.23 -3.29 5.19
CA ILE A 68 2.13 -3.30 3.73
C ILE A 68 2.71 -4.59 3.15
N THR A 69 2.28 -4.91 1.94
CA THR A 69 2.82 -6.01 1.13
C THR A 69 2.90 -5.59 -0.33
N GLY A 70 3.63 -6.36 -1.13
CA GLY A 70 3.78 -6.13 -2.56
C GLY A 70 4.96 -5.22 -2.91
N GLY A 71 4.89 -4.58 -4.07
CA GLY A 71 5.98 -3.83 -4.71
C GLY A 71 6.15 -4.23 -6.17
N SER A 72 6.76 -3.37 -6.98
CA SER A 72 7.05 -3.65 -8.39
C SER A 72 7.99 -4.85 -8.61
N ASP A 73 8.71 -5.24 -7.56
CA ASP A 73 9.57 -6.42 -7.48
C ASP A 73 8.84 -7.71 -7.09
N THR A 74 7.54 -7.62 -6.79
CA THR A 74 6.70 -8.75 -6.37
C THR A 74 5.65 -9.09 -7.43
N TYR A 75 5.05 -10.28 -7.35
CA TYR A 75 3.95 -10.68 -8.24
C TYR A 75 2.71 -9.75 -8.17
N LEU A 76 2.57 -8.99 -7.08
CA LEU A 76 1.46 -8.04 -6.93
C LEU A 76 1.65 -6.76 -7.75
N GLU A 77 2.89 -6.42 -8.10
CA GLU A 77 3.26 -5.20 -8.84
C GLU A 77 2.65 -3.90 -8.27
N ALA A 78 2.27 -3.89 -7.00
CA ALA A 78 1.61 -2.78 -6.32
C ALA A 78 1.80 -2.85 -4.81
N ILE A 79 1.73 -1.71 -4.14
CA ILE A 79 1.80 -1.62 -2.67
C ILE A 79 0.39 -1.70 -2.09
N CYS A 80 0.13 -2.68 -1.22
CA CYS A 80 -1.19 -2.92 -0.63
C CYS A 80 -1.12 -3.00 0.89
N VAL A 81 -2.16 -2.49 1.58
CA VAL A 81 -2.31 -2.61 3.04
C VAL A 81 -2.71 -4.03 3.38
N SER A 82 -1.79 -4.79 4.00
CA SER A 82 -2.04 -6.15 4.45
C SER A 82 -2.78 -6.19 5.78
N GLU A 83 -2.54 -5.22 6.66
CA GLU A 83 -3.18 -5.12 7.98
C GLU A 83 -3.17 -3.68 8.51
N VAL A 84 -4.18 -3.36 9.33
CA VAL A 84 -4.28 -2.10 10.08
C VAL A 84 -4.29 -2.44 11.57
N HIS A 85 -3.26 -2.01 12.31
CA HIS A 85 -3.05 -2.35 13.71
C HIS A 85 -4.00 -1.57 14.62
N ARG A 86 -4.69 -2.25 15.55
CA ARG A 86 -5.72 -1.66 16.42
C ARG A 86 -5.23 -0.49 17.29
N ASP A 87 -3.96 -0.52 17.68
CA ASP A 87 -3.36 0.52 18.52
C ASP A 87 -2.74 1.66 17.69
N GLY A 88 -2.87 1.62 16.35
CA GLY A 88 -2.25 2.56 15.42
C GLY A 88 -3.13 3.73 15.00
N VAL A 89 -2.50 4.82 14.55
CA VAL A 89 -3.19 6.03 14.06
C VAL A 89 -4.13 5.71 12.90
N ALA A 90 -3.73 4.84 11.97
CA ALA A 90 -4.59 4.45 10.86
C ALA A 90 -5.90 3.76 11.32
N TYR A 91 -5.85 3.00 12.41
CA TYR A 91 -7.04 2.38 13.00
C TYR A 91 -7.92 3.40 13.72
N GLN A 92 -7.32 4.31 14.48
CA GLN A 92 -8.04 5.38 15.17
C GLN A 92 -8.74 6.32 14.19
N ASP A 93 -8.13 6.61 13.04
CA ASP A 93 -8.74 7.38 11.95
C ASP A 93 -9.85 6.58 11.23
N GLY A 94 -9.66 5.27 11.06
CA GLY A 94 -10.67 4.33 10.57
C GLY A 94 -11.00 4.42 9.08
N ARG A 95 -10.40 5.37 8.33
CA ARG A 95 -10.64 5.50 6.88
C ARG A 95 -9.83 4.51 6.05
N LEU A 96 -8.62 4.17 6.50
CA LEU A 96 -7.73 3.22 5.83
C LEU A 96 -8.09 1.78 6.21
N LYS A 97 -8.17 0.89 5.22
CA LYS A 97 -8.62 -0.50 5.40
C LYS A 97 -7.63 -1.50 4.81
N LYS A 98 -7.68 -2.73 5.33
CA LYS A 98 -7.00 -3.88 4.71
C LYS A 98 -7.51 -4.06 3.27
N GLY A 99 -6.58 -4.28 2.35
CA GLY A 99 -6.88 -4.41 0.92
C GLY A 99 -6.82 -3.10 0.14
N ASP A 100 -6.67 -1.95 0.79
CA ASP A 100 -6.45 -0.68 0.10
C ASP A 100 -5.08 -0.69 -0.59
N VAL A 101 -5.04 -0.27 -1.86
CA VAL A 101 -3.79 -0.16 -2.63
C VAL A 101 -3.25 1.25 -2.50
N ILE A 102 -2.01 1.42 -2.05
CA ILE A 102 -1.38 2.72 -1.90
C ILE A 102 -0.73 3.12 -3.22
N LEU A 103 -1.24 4.18 -3.84
CA LEU A 103 -0.76 4.72 -5.12
C LEU A 103 0.33 5.77 -4.94
N ALA A 104 0.28 6.54 -3.85
CA ALA A 104 1.22 7.61 -3.56
C ALA A 104 1.27 7.96 -2.07
N VAL A 105 2.42 8.49 -1.65
CA VAL A 105 2.69 9.04 -0.32
C VAL A 105 3.20 10.46 -0.49
N ASN A 106 2.43 11.42 -0.02
CA ASN A 106 2.62 12.85 -0.27
C ASN A 106 2.67 13.11 -1.79
N GLU A 107 3.83 13.54 -2.28
CA GLU A 107 4.09 13.82 -3.69
C GLU A 107 4.87 12.70 -4.38
N LEU A 108 5.20 11.61 -3.66
CA LEU A 108 5.92 10.46 -4.19
C LEU A 108 4.94 9.38 -4.65
N SER A 109 5.00 8.99 -5.93
CA SER A 109 4.24 7.86 -6.44
C SER A 109 4.86 6.53 -6.04
N LEU A 110 4.02 5.56 -5.66
CA LEU A 110 4.41 4.19 -5.29
C LEU A 110 4.01 3.13 -6.33
N ARG A 111 3.58 3.53 -7.54
CA ARG A 111 3.08 2.59 -8.56
C ARG A 111 4.15 1.62 -9.08
N ASP A 112 5.36 2.12 -9.29
CA ASP A 112 6.49 1.36 -9.82
C ASP A 112 7.65 1.32 -8.80
N VAL A 113 7.30 1.18 -7.52
CA VAL A 113 8.26 1.22 -6.41
C VAL A 113 8.40 -0.16 -5.79
N CYS A 114 9.64 -0.56 -5.52
CA CYS A 114 9.96 -1.85 -4.91
C CYS A 114 9.56 -1.85 -3.43
N SER A 115 9.31 -3.04 -2.87
CA SER A 115 8.74 -3.17 -1.52
C SER A 115 9.52 -2.39 -0.45
N THR A 116 10.86 -2.49 -0.51
CA THR A 116 11.79 -1.84 0.41
C THR A 116 11.72 -0.31 0.32
N ASP A 117 11.74 0.24 -0.89
CA ASP A 117 11.64 1.67 -1.14
C ASP A 117 10.28 2.23 -0.71
N ALA A 118 9.20 1.46 -0.88
CA ALA A 118 7.87 1.85 -0.43
C ALA A 118 7.78 1.92 1.10
N VAL A 119 8.36 0.92 1.81
CA VAL A 119 8.48 0.96 3.28
C VAL A 119 9.29 2.18 3.70
N ARG A 120 10.42 2.46 3.03
CA ARG A 120 11.26 3.63 3.31
C ARG A 120 10.47 4.93 3.13
N ALA A 121 9.79 5.10 1.99
CA ALA A 121 8.96 6.27 1.71
C ALA A 121 7.88 6.50 2.78
N LEU A 122 7.18 5.44 3.21
CA LEU A 122 6.17 5.54 4.26
C LEU A 122 6.78 5.89 5.63
N ARG A 123 7.97 5.37 5.95
CA ARG A 123 8.68 5.64 7.22
C ARG A 123 9.35 7.01 7.27
N GLU A 124 9.91 7.49 6.18
CA GLU A 124 10.60 8.78 6.08
C GLU A 124 9.65 9.94 5.78
N ALA A 125 8.43 9.67 5.30
CA ALA A 125 7.46 10.72 4.99
C ALA A 125 7.22 11.66 6.20
N PRO A 126 7.30 12.99 6.03
CA PRO A 126 7.01 13.92 7.13
C PRO A 126 5.55 13.81 7.56
N SER A 127 5.30 14.10 8.85
CA SER A 127 3.94 14.21 9.38
C SER A 127 3.40 15.62 9.13
N PRO A 128 2.17 15.80 8.61
CA PRO A 128 1.19 14.77 8.27
C PRO A 128 1.50 14.06 6.94
N VAL A 129 1.19 12.78 6.88
CA VAL A 129 1.33 11.94 5.69
C VAL A 129 0.02 11.93 4.91
N ARG A 130 0.10 12.27 3.63
CA ARG A 130 -1.02 12.21 2.68
C ARG A 130 -0.90 10.95 1.84
N LEU A 131 -1.77 9.98 2.08
CA LEU A 131 -1.85 8.74 1.34
C LEU A 131 -2.91 8.87 0.24
N MET A 132 -2.56 8.49 -0.97
CA MET A 132 -3.52 8.29 -2.06
C MET A 132 -3.75 6.78 -2.19
N VAL A 133 -4.98 6.35 -1.95
CA VAL A 133 -5.34 4.93 -1.97
C VAL A 133 -6.38 4.63 -3.04
N LEU A 134 -6.30 3.44 -3.63
CA LEU A 134 -7.28 2.90 -4.55
C LEU A 134 -8.07 1.80 -3.83
N ARG A 135 -9.39 1.90 -3.89
CA ARG A 135 -10.32 0.92 -3.34
C ARG A 135 -11.37 0.54 -4.37
N GLU A 136 -11.87 -0.68 -4.32
CA GLU A 136 -13.04 -1.07 -5.11
C GLU A 136 -14.25 -0.22 -4.68
N ASN A 137 -15.05 0.21 -5.65
CA ASN A 137 -16.25 0.98 -5.43
C ASN A 137 -17.30 0.08 -4.76
N PRO A 138 -17.67 0.31 -3.48
CA PRO A 138 -18.63 -0.55 -2.80
C PRO A 138 -20.05 -0.49 -3.40
N GLN A 139 -20.32 0.43 -4.33
CA GLN A 139 -21.64 0.57 -4.97
C GLN A 139 -21.90 -0.39 -6.14
N THR A 140 -20.90 -1.09 -6.66
CA THR A 140 -21.09 -2.08 -7.75
C THR A 140 -21.60 -3.43 -7.26
N LEU A 141 -21.48 -3.73 -5.95
CA LEU A 141 -21.93 -5.00 -5.35
C LEU A 141 -23.47 -5.12 -5.21
N PHE A 142 -24.23 -4.09 -5.55
CA PHE A 142 -25.69 -4.08 -5.47
C PHE A 142 -26.40 -4.06 -6.85
N THR A 143 -25.66 -4.16 -7.96
CA THR A 143 -26.25 -4.17 -9.31
C THR A 143 -26.18 -5.52 -10.00
N THR A 144 -26.53 -6.60 -9.30
CA THR A 144 -27.06 -7.81 -9.96
C THR A 144 -28.55 -7.88 -9.67
N THR A 145 -29.32 -7.01 -10.35
CA THR A 145 -30.73 -7.29 -10.60
C THR A 145 -30.81 -8.12 -11.89
N GLU A 146 -30.28 -9.34 -11.85
CA GLU A 146 -30.68 -10.36 -12.82
C GLU A 146 -32.17 -10.60 -12.56
N LYS A 147 -33.00 -9.96 -13.38
CA LYS A 147 -34.45 -10.14 -13.47
C LYS A 147 -34.68 -11.66 -13.58
N PRO A 148 -35.38 -12.33 -12.64
CA PRO A 148 -35.61 -13.77 -12.75
C PRO A 148 -36.41 -13.99 -14.03
N SER A 149 -35.73 -14.52 -15.06
CA SER A 149 -36.37 -14.91 -16.30
C SER A 149 -37.42 -15.94 -15.94
N LYS A 150 -38.64 -15.60 -16.31
CA LYS A 150 -39.87 -16.30 -15.94
C LYS A 150 -39.74 -17.80 -16.20
N PHE A 151 -40.26 -18.59 -15.26
CA PHE A 151 -40.67 -19.98 -15.45
C PHE A 151 -41.28 -20.16 -16.84
N ILE A 152 -40.77 -21.12 -17.61
CA ILE A 152 -41.55 -21.72 -18.69
C ILE A 152 -42.00 -23.08 -18.19
N THR A 153 -43.33 -23.23 -18.22
CA THR A 153 -44.18 -24.37 -17.88
C THR A 153 -43.92 -25.58 -18.75
#